data_AF-A0A6L3EXQ3-F1
#
_entry.id   AF-A0A6L3EXQ3-F1
#
_cell.length_a   1.000
_cell.length_b   1.000
_cell.length_c   1.000
_cell.angle_alpha   90.00
_cell.angle_beta   90.00
_cell.angle_gamma   90.00
#
_symmetry.space_group_name_H-M   'P 1'
#
loop_
_entity.id
_entity.type
_entity.pdbx_description
1 polymer ?
#
loop_
_entity_poly.entity_id
_entity_poly.type
_entity_poly.pdbx_seq_one_letter_code
_entity_poly.pdbx_strand_id
1 'polypeptide(L)'
;MLTENVDRGTRYDRFRNRLMIPIRDGNGRIVGFGARTLEKDGIPKYLNSPQTPLFDKSHLLYGLDGAKRDIREARQVVIVEGYMDVMQAWQAGFRNVVAQMGTALTEPQLRQLKKYTKQFVIALDADAAGVKATMRSLQVARETLDREVEVRFDAHGLVQHEGRLQADIRIVTLPEGKDPDNIIQDDPAAWPKLVAEAKPVVAYVIDVATRDLDMADAKGKTAVAQQVIPLIREIKEPVERDHYWQMLARALQVDERSLRQMRPAQTLQRRSAQQSTSQRQATHSSKLAASRGKPQHRSPHSMLPPPPEPPPDEYFLGDDSRQYQQQSVVNSVRPIASNMREANYLCQCLHYAQMLALVNQKLRAIDQTDVAEADFSSAEDQAILRQMYHWTQGVSVAAIEDLWDSLDATLIDRVKFLLALPQTPESEIDRLADKLALSVLDWRLEKKSQLVSAVKQVVRSSTGQTDADAKAMYQQLNELSIAKLRIHKARDAMSASSRRRMEDTVNGRF
;
A
#
# COMPACT_ATOMS: atom_id res chain seq x y z
N MET A 1 -28.57 4.91 -4.45
CA MET A 1 -27.16 5.01 -4.93
C MET A 1 -27.09 4.25 -6.24
N LEU A 2 -26.87 4.96 -7.35
CA LEU A 2 -26.88 4.38 -8.69
C LEU A 2 -25.47 3.95 -9.11
N THR A 3 -25.38 2.83 -9.82
CA THR A 3 -24.18 2.38 -10.54
C THR A 3 -24.46 2.48 -12.03
N GLU A 4 -23.46 2.88 -12.80
CA GLU A 4 -23.55 3.00 -14.26
C GLU A 4 -22.87 1.79 -14.91
N ASN A 5 -23.55 1.16 -15.86
CA ASN A 5 -22.96 0.21 -16.79
C ASN A 5 -22.46 1.02 -17.99
N VAL A 6 -21.14 1.20 -18.08
CA VAL A 6 -20.51 2.04 -19.10
C VAL A 6 -20.74 1.47 -20.51
N ASP A 7 -20.71 0.15 -20.67
CA ASP A 7 -20.88 -0.52 -21.97
C ASP A 7 -22.30 -0.40 -22.53
N ARG A 8 -23.29 -0.29 -21.64
CA ARG A 8 -24.72 -0.22 -22.01
C ARG A 8 -25.35 1.15 -21.79
N GLY A 9 -24.60 2.13 -21.27
CA GLY A 9 -25.12 3.45 -20.92
C GLY A 9 -26.29 3.44 -19.92
N THR A 10 -26.45 2.38 -19.13
CA THR A 10 -27.60 2.20 -18.24
C THR A 10 -27.21 2.45 -16.79
N ARG A 11 -28.09 3.13 -16.04
CA ARG A 11 -27.95 3.31 -14.60
C ARG A 11 -28.92 2.40 -13.87
N TYR A 12 -28.44 1.78 -12.81
CA TYR A 12 -29.22 0.86 -12.00
C TYR A 12 -28.85 0.98 -10.53
N ASP A 13 -29.76 0.55 -9.66
CA ASP A 13 -29.49 0.55 -8.23
C ASP A 13 -28.31 -0.36 -7.89
N ARG A 14 -27.33 0.19 -7.17
CA ARG A 14 -26.15 -0.58 -6.72
C ARG A 14 -26.56 -1.74 -5.82
N PHE A 15 -27.49 -1.47 -4.91
CA PHE A 15 -27.94 -2.40 -3.90
C PHE A 15 -29.31 -2.92 -4.32
N ARG A 16 -29.39 -4.19 -4.70
CA ARG A 16 -30.63 -4.85 -5.13
C ARG A 16 -30.77 -6.14 -4.37
N ASN A 17 -31.99 -6.45 -3.94
CA ASN A 17 -32.33 -7.68 -3.23
C ASN A 17 -31.38 -8.00 -2.06
N ARG A 18 -31.06 -6.98 -1.26
CA ARG A 18 -30.06 -7.05 -0.20
C ARG A 18 -30.60 -6.45 1.09
N LEU A 19 -30.25 -7.04 2.22
CA LEU A 19 -30.41 -6.43 3.53
C LEU A 19 -29.50 -5.20 3.61
N MET A 20 -30.08 -4.03 3.82
CA MET A 20 -29.38 -2.76 3.87
C MET A 20 -28.91 -2.45 5.29
N ILE A 21 -27.62 -2.12 5.43
CA ILE A 21 -26.96 -1.80 6.70
C ILE A 21 -26.47 -0.34 6.60
N PRO A 22 -27.12 0.62 7.27
CA PRO A 22 -26.69 2.02 7.22
C PRO A 22 -25.35 2.19 7.94
N ILE A 23 -24.40 2.90 7.31
CA ILE A 23 -23.10 3.22 7.89
C ILE A 23 -23.09 4.68 8.28
N ARG A 24 -22.80 4.95 9.56
CA ARG A 24 -22.77 6.28 10.14
C ARG A 24 -21.35 6.77 10.37
N ASP A 25 -21.13 8.07 10.22
CA ASP A 25 -19.91 8.72 10.66
C ASP A 25 -19.87 8.86 12.19
N GLY A 26 -18.76 9.37 12.73
CA GLY A 26 -18.65 9.59 14.17
C GLY A 26 -19.71 10.53 14.76
N ASN A 27 -20.43 11.32 13.96
CA ASN A 27 -21.50 12.20 14.44
C ASN A 27 -22.90 11.58 14.28
N GLY A 28 -22.98 10.31 13.85
CA GLY A 28 -24.24 9.60 13.66
C GLY A 28 -24.91 9.89 12.32
N ARG A 29 -24.28 10.64 11.41
CA ARG A 29 -24.85 10.93 10.08
C ARG A 29 -24.62 9.75 9.16
N ILE A 30 -25.65 9.35 8.40
CA ILE A 30 -25.52 8.28 7.42
C ILE A 30 -24.63 8.79 6.27
N VAL A 31 -23.52 8.10 6.03
CA VAL A 31 -22.53 8.45 5.01
C VAL A 31 -22.38 7.39 3.92
N GLY A 32 -22.91 6.19 4.15
CA GLY A 32 -22.93 5.13 3.17
C GLY A 32 -23.73 3.93 3.66
N PHE A 33 -23.65 2.83 2.91
CA PHE A 33 -24.36 1.60 3.21
C PHE A 33 -23.45 0.39 3.01
N GLY A 34 -23.54 -0.55 3.94
CA GLY A 34 -23.23 -1.96 3.71
C GLY A 34 -24.49 -2.67 3.25
N ALA A 35 -24.34 -3.79 2.58
CA ALA A 35 -25.47 -4.58 2.12
C ALA A 35 -25.12 -6.06 2.05
N ARG A 36 -25.95 -6.92 2.65
CA ARG A 36 -25.79 -8.37 2.63
C ARG A 36 -26.78 -8.98 1.64
N THR A 37 -26.31 -9.89 0.78
CA THR A 37 -27.21 -10.64 -0.12
C THR A 37 -28.20 -11.50 0.65
N LEU A 38 -29.45 -11.52 0.20
CA LEU A 38 -30.49 -12.43 0.68
C LEU A 38 -30.47 -13.75 -0.10
N GLU A 39 -29.91 -13.74 -1.31
CA GLU A 39 -29.74 -14.92 -2.15
C GLU A 39 -28.59 -15.80 -1.64
N LYS A 40 -28.79 -17.12 -1.66
CA LYS A 40 -27.82 -18.11 -1.15
C LYS A 40 -26.47 -18.02 -1.87
N ASP A 41 -26.50 -17.86 -3.19
CA ASP A 41 -25.31 -17.81 -4.06
C ASP A 41 -25.03 -16.39 -4.58
N GLY A 42 -25.58 -15.36 -3.93
CA GLY A 42 -25.38 -13.98 -4.35
C GLY A 42 -23.95 -13.51 -4.11
N ILE A 43 -23.22 -13.15 -5.18
CA ILE A 43 -21.84 -12.67 -5.09
C ILE A 43 -21.80 -11.16 -5.41
N PRO A 44 -21.13 -10.34 -4.58
CA PRO A 44 -20.46 -10.67 -3.32
C PRO A 44 -21.45 -10.83 -2.14
N LYS A 45 -21.07 -11.61 -1.12
CA LYS A 45 -21.85 -11.84 0.12
C LYS A 45 -22.19 -10.52 0.82
N TYR A 46 -21.18 -9.66 0.96
CA TYR A 46 -21.31 -8.29 1.44
C TYR A 46 -20.84 -7.29 0.38
N LEU A 47 -21.58 -6.20 0.25
CA LEU A 47 -21.28 -5.12 -0.67
C LEU A 47 -21.33 -3.79 0.09
N ASN A 48 -20.26 -3.01 0.00
CA ASN A 48 -20.23 -1.66 0.57
C ASN A 48 -20.46 -0.62 -0.51
N SER A 49 -20.89 0.57 -0.07
CA SER A 49 -20.75 1.80 -0.84
C SER A 49 -19.31 1.92 -1.38
N PRO A 50 -19.14 2.42 -2.62
CA PRO A 50 -17.83 2.76 -3.13
C PRO A 50 -17.25 3.93 -2.33
N GLN A 51 -15.96 4.20 -2.49
CA GLN A 51 -15.35 5.40 -1.91
C GLN A 51 -16.08 6.65 -2.43
N THR A 52 -16.49 7.53 -1.53
CA THR A 52 -17.10 8.83 -1.88
C THR A 52 -16.55 9.92 -0.95
N PRO A 53 -16.78 11.21 -1.22
CA PRO A 53 -16.41 12.28 -0.30
C PRO A 53 -17.03 12.15 1.10
N LEU A 54 -18.17 11.45 1.22
CA LEU A 54 -18.82 11.18 2.50
C LEU A 54 -18.39 9.83 3.08
N PHE A 55 -18.11 8.85 2.22
CA PHE A 55 -17.81 7.47 2.59
C PHE A 55 -16.33 7.14 2.37
N ASP A 56 -15.56 7.22 3.46
CA ASP A 56 -14.16 6.80 3.47
C ASP A 56 -13.94 5.59 4.38
N LYS A 57 -13.76 4.42 3.77
CA LYS A 57 -13.51 3.16 4.49
C LYS A 57 -12.26 3.22 5.37
N SER A 58 -11.26 4.01 4.99
CA SER A 58 -10.02 4.15 5.75
C SER A 58 -10.16 5.02 7.00
N HIS A 59 -11.27 5.77 7.13
CA HIS A 59 -11.54 6.62 8.27
C HIS A 59 -12.74 6.13 9.09
N LEU A 60 -13.67 5.39 8.50
CA LEU A 60 -14.86 4.94 9.21
C LEU A 60 -14.59 3.70 10.07
N LEU A 61 -15.26 3.63 11.21
CA LEU A 61 -15.40 2.45 12.06
C LEU A 61 -16.90 2.23 12.26
N TYR A 62 -17.40 1.07 11.87
CA TYR A 62 -18.82 0.78 12.03
C TYR A 62 -19.17 0.63 13.51
N GLY A 63 -20.29 1.25 13.91
CA GLY A 63 -20.76 1.26 15.29
C GLY A 63 -20.10 2.30 16.19
N LEU A 64 -19.06 3.02 15.73
CA LEU A 64 -18.36 3.99 16.57
C LEU A 64 -19.26 5.14 17.03
N ASP A 65 -20.28 5.52 16.27
CA ASP A 65 -21.28 6.53 16.66
C ASP A 65 -22.01 6.15 17.95
N GLY A 66 -22.42 4.88 18.07
CA GLY A 66 -23.15 4.35 19.23
C GLY A 66 -22.24 3.89 20.38
N ALA A 67 -21.04 3.40 20.09
CA ALA A 67 -20.16 2.76 21.08
C ALA A 67 -19.37 3.73 21.98
N LYS A 68 -19.33 5.04 21.67
CA LYS A 68 -18.39 5.97 22.34
C LYS A 68 -18.53 6.01 23.87
N ARG A 69 -19.76 5.98 24.37
CA ARG A 69 -20.04 6.03 25.81
C ARG A 69 -19.58 4.74 26.46
N ASP A 70 -20.01 3.61 25.91
CA ASP A 70 -19.73 2.29 26.46
C ASP A 70 -18.22 1.96 26.38
N ILE A 71 -17.50 2.44 25.36
CA ILE A 71 -16.02 2.35 25.28
C ILE A 71 -15.36 3.11 26.43
N ARG A 72 -15.83 4.33 26.76
CA ARG A 72 -15.26 5.14 27.86
C ARG A 72 -15.56 4.52 29.22
N GLU A 73 -16.77 4.01 29.42
CA GLU A 73 -17.21 3.37 30.67
C GLU A 73 -16.44 2.07 30.91
N ALA A 74 -16.33 1.22 29.88
CA ALA A 74 -15.54 -0.01 29.94
C ALA A 74 -14.03 0.24 29.96
N ARG A 75 -13.58 1.46 29.59
CA ARG A 75 -12.18 1.82 29.33
C ARG A 75 -11.51 0.86 28.35
N GLN A 76 -12.27 0.32 27.40
CA GLN A 76 -11.84 -0.72 26.47
C GLN A 76 -12.69 -0.67 25.22
N VAL A 77 -12.06 -0.80 24.05
CA VAL A 77 -12.75 -1.04 22.78
C VAL A 77 -12.41 -2.44 22.28
N VAL A 78 -13.43 -3.15 21.79
CA VAL A 78 -13.25 -4.42 21.07
C VAL A 78 -13.44 -4.17 19.58
N ILE A 79 -12.47 -4.59 18.77
CA ILE A 79 -12.44 -4.37 17.32
C ILE A 79 -12.64 -5.72 16.63
N VAL A 80 -13.71 -5.82 15.83
CA VAL A 80 -14.10 -7.00 15.05
C VAL A 80 -14.08 -6.72 13.54
N GLU A 81 -14.33 -7.73 12.71
CA GLU A 81 -14.25 -7.60 11.24
C GLU A 81 -15.52 -7.06 10.59
N GLY A 82 -16.67 -7.57 11.01
CA GLY A 82 -17.93 -7.40 10.29
C GLY A 82 -18.98 -6.59 11.03
N TYR A 83 -19.97 -6.11 10.27
CA TYR A 83 -21.16 -5.47 10.84
C TYR A 83 -21.96 -6.41 11.73
N MET A 84 -22.03 -7.68 11.33
CA MET A 84 -22.83 -8.69 12.02
C MET A 84 -22.26 -8.95 13.41
N ASP A 85 -20.94 -9.08 13.53
CA ASP A 85 -20.24 -9.19 14.82
C ASP A 85 -20.61 -8.05 15.77
N VAL A 86 -20.61 -6.81 15.27
CA VAL A 86 -21.00 -5.63 16.07
C VAL A 86 -22.47 -5.70 16.45
N MET A 87 -23.36 -5.99 15.50
CA MET A 87 -24.79 -6.04 15.76
C MET A 87 -25.16 -7.16 16.75
N GLN A 88 -24.56 -8.34 16.59
CA GLN A 88 -24.75 -9.48 17.48
C GLN A 88 -24.22 -9.18 18.88
N ALA A 89 -23.01 -8.61 19.00
CA ALA A 89 -22.46 -8.17 20.27
C ALA A 89 -23.34 -7.13 20.96
N TRP A 90 -23.82 -6.14 20.22
CA TRP A 90 -24.70 -5.09 20.76
C TRP A 90 -26.06 -5.65 21.18
N GLN A 91 -26.61 -6.62 20.44
CA GLN A 91 -27.83 -7.33 20.79
C GLN A 91 -27.67 -8.13 22.09
N ALA A 92 -26.49 -8.72 22.31
CA ALA A 92 -26.14 -9.38 23.57
C ALA A 92 -25.74 -8.43 24.71
N GLY A 93 -25.74 -7.11 24.48
CA GLY A 93 -25.45 -6.08 25.49
C GLY A 93 -23.99 -5.59 25.53
N PHE A 94 -23.10 -6.15 24.71
CA PHE A 94 -21.70 -5.75 24.61
C PHE A 94 -21.56 -4.57 23.63
N ARG A 95 -21.73 -3.34 24.13
CA ARG A 95 -21.79 -2.13 23.27
C ARG A 95 -20.47 -1.41 23.04
N ASN A 96 -19.37 -1.87 23.64
CA ASN A 96 -18.02 -1.35 23.40
C ASN A 96 -17.33 -1.98 22.17
N VAL A 97 -18.09 -2.63 21.29
CA VAL A 97 -17.61 -3.33 20.09
C VAL A 97 -17.80 -2.45 18.84
N VAL A 98 -16.78 -2.38 17.99
CA VAL A 98 -16.77 -1.66 16.69
C VAL A 98 -16.14 -2.53 15.60
N ALA A 99 -16.48 -2.29 14.33
CA ALA A 99 -15.89 -3.03 13.21
C ALA A 99 -15.02 -2.18 12.30
N GLN A 100 -13.91 -2.75 11.85
CA GLN A 100 -13.10 -2.18 10.78
C GLN A 100 -13.81 -2.28 9.43
N MET A 101 -13.63 -1.27 8.57
CA MET A 101 -14.36 -1.15 7.31
C MET A 101 -13.58 -1.69 6.09
N GLY A 102 -12.70 -2.65 6.32
CA GLY A 102 -11.76 -3.22 5.34
C GLY A 102 -10.89 -4.33 5.93
N THR A 103 -9.81 -4.69 5.24
CA THR A 103 -8.97 -5.86 5.59
C THR A 103 -7.93 -5.60 6.68
N ALA A 104 -7.69 -4.34 7.06
CA ALA A 104 -6.75 -4.00 8.12
C ALA A 104 -7.11 -2.66 8.75
N LEU A 105 -6.76 -2.54 10.02
CA LEU A 105 -6.97 -1.33 10.81
C LEU A 105 -6.03 -0.22 10.34
N THR A 106 -6.57 0.98 10.19
CA THR A 106 -5.83 2.14 9.69
C THR A 106 -5.45 3.11 10.81
N GLU A 107 -4.45 3.95 10.52
CA GLU A 107 -3.99 4.98 11.43
C GLU A 107 -5.10 6.00 11.77
N PRO A 108 -5.90 6.51 10.80
CA PRO A 108 -7.02 7.38 11.12
C PRO A 108 -8.10 6.73 12.01
N GLN A 109 -8.36 5.43 11.85
CA GLN A 109 -9.30 4.69 12.70
C GLN A 109 -8.77 4.58 14.13
N LEU A 110 -7.51 4.20 14.30
CA LEU A 110 -6.85 4.13 15.62
C LEU A 110 -6.80 5.50 16.31
N ARG A 111 -6.51 6.58 15.57
CA ARG A 111 -6.57 7.95 16.11
C ARG A 111 -7.93 8.31 16.67
N GLN A 112 -9.01 7.83 16.06
CA GLN A 112 -10.35 8.09 16.57
C GLN A 112 -10.60 7.33 17.86
N LEU A 113 -10.25 6.05 17.90
CA LEU A 113 -10.47 5.19 19.07
C LEU A 113 -9.66 5.65 20.29
N LYS A 114 -8.42 6.11 20.08
CA LYS A 114 -7.53 6.66 21.12
C LYS A 114 -8.14 7.82 21.92
N LYS A 115 -9.12 8.54 21.35
CA LYS A 115 -9.84 9.61 22.06
C LYS A 115 -10.74 9.10 23.19
N TYR A 116 -11.04 7.79 23.19
CA TYR A 116 -11.99 7.17 24.11
C TYR A 116 -11.33 6.18 25.06
N THR A 117 -10.26 5.50 24.63
CA THR A 117 -9.56 4.50 25.45
C THR A 117 -8.10 4.34 25.04
N LYS A 118 -7.30 3.77 25.94
CA LYS A 118 -5.93 3.27 25.69
C LYS A 118 -5.87 1.73 25.60
N GLN A 119 -6.97 1.03 25.85
CA GLN A 119 -7.04 -0.43 25.79
C GLN A 119 -7.83 -0.89 24.56
N PHE A 120 -7.14 -1.60 23.68
CA PHE A 120 -7.64 -2.07 22.40
C PHE A 120 -7.60 -3.60 22.39
N VAL A 121 -8.76 -4.23 22.29
CA VAL A 121 -8.89 -5.67 22.12
C VAL A 121 -9.26 -5.93 20.67
N ILE A 122 -8.47 -6.76 19.99
CA ILE A 122 -8.66 -7.12 18.58
C ILE A 122 -9.15 -8.57 18.53
N ALA A 123 -10.34 -8.78 17.96
CA ALA A 123 -10.97 -10.08 17.79
C ALA A 123 -11.31 -10.27 16.30
N LEU A 124 -10.29 -10.67 15.53
CA LEU A 124 -10.37 -10.89 14.07
C LEU A 124 -10.40 -12.39 13.77
N ASP A 125 -10.85 -12.76 12.58
CA ASP A 125 -11.02 -14.16 12.19
C ASP A 125 -9.66 -14.88 12.15
N ALA A 126 -9.67 -16.15 12.57
CA ALA A 126 -8.47 -16.96 12.80
C ALA A 126 -7.84 -17.54 11.52
N ASP A 127 -7.83 -16.79 10.40
CA ASP A 127 -7.23 -17.25 9.14
C ASP A 127 -5.77 -16.74 8.97
N ALA A 128 -5.06 -17.29 7.98
CA ALA A 128 -3.69 -16.86 7.65
C ALA A 128 -3.62 -15.37 7.24
N ALA A 129 -4.74 -14.76 6.83
CA ALA A 129 -4.82 -13.32 6.57
C ALA A 129 -4.94 -12.52 7.88
N GLY A 130 -5.58 -13.06 8.91
CA GLY A 130 -5.76 -12.48 10.25
C GLY A 130 -4.45 -12.24 11.00
N VAL A 131 -3.48 -13.16 10.92
CA VAL A 131 -2.14 -12.94 11.51
C VAL A 131 -1.41 -11.78 10.82
N LYS A 132 -1.46 -11.73 9.49
CA LYS A 132 -0.83 -10.65 8.71
C LYS A 132 -1.54 -9.31 8.92
N ALA A 133 -2.86 -9.33 9.05
CA ALA A 133 -3.68 -8.16 9.39
C ALA A 133 -3.37 -7.66 10.80
N THR A 134 -3.16 -8.57 11.75
CA THR A 134 -2.72 -8.26 13.12
C THR A 134 -1.35 -7.58 13.12
N MET A 135 -0.37 -8.15 12.42
CA MET A 135 0.98 -7.55 12.29
C MET A 135 0.95 -6.17 11.63
N ARG A 136 0.08 -5.98 10.64
CA ARG A 136 -0.11 -4.67 10.00
C ARG A 136 -0.78 -3.68 10.94
N SER A 137 -1.83 -4.09 11.64
CA SER A 137 -2.54 -3.26 12.62
C SER A 137 -1.63 -2.83 13.75
N LEU A 138 -0.71 -3.72 14.18
CA LEU A 138 0.36 -3.38 15.10
C LEU A 138 1.25 -2.29 14.55
N GLN A 139 1.84 -2.48 13.37
CA GLN A 139 2.73 -1.47 12.77
C GLN A 139 2.05 -0.09 12.70
N VAL A 140 0.79 -0.06 12.29
CA VAL A 140 0.00 1.17 12.24
C VAL A 140 -0.19 1.76 13.63
N ALA A 141 -0.53 0.96 14.64
CA ALA A 141 -0.64 1.43 16.02
C ALA A 141 0.67 2.02 16.56
N ARG A 142 1.81 1.43 16.21
CA ARG A 142 3.15 1.91 16.60
C ARG A 142 3.48 3.30 16.03
N GLU A 143 3.04 3.56 14.80
CA GLU A 143 3.24 4.82 14.10
C GLU A 143 2.25 5.91 14.57
N THR A 144 1.10 5.50 15.12
CA THR A 144 -0.05 6.38 15.38
C THR A 144 -0.25 6.81 16.83
N LEU A 145 -0.05 5.89 17.78
CA LEU A 145 -0.40 6.11 19.18
C LEU A 145 0.71 6.91 19.89
N ASP A 146 0.36 7.64 20.96
CA ASP A 146 1.30 8.59 21.58
C ASP A 146 2.55 7.88 22.06
N ARG A 147 3.67 8.53 21.78
CA ARG A 147 4.98 8.18 22.26
C ARG A 147 5.40 9.20 23.30
N GLU A 148 5.46 8.78 24.57
CA GLU A 148 6.14 9.59 25.58
C GLU A 148 7.64 9.50 25.29
N VAL A 149 8.28 10.67 25.11
CA VAL A 149 9.73 10.74 24.91
C VAL A 149 10.37 10.66 26.30
N GLU A 150 10.86 9.48 26.67
CA GLU A 150 11.81 9.38 27.77
C GLU A 150 13.19 9.83 27.27
N VAL A 151 13.74 10.86 27.91
CA VAL A 151 15.15 11.25 27.76
C VAL A 151 15.97 10.29 28.61
N ARG A 152 16.74 9.41 27.97
CA ARG A 152 17.74 8.58 28.64
C ARG A 152 19.13 9.05 28.28
N PHE A 153 19.99 9.17 29.29
CA PHE A 153 21.42 9.39 29.11
C PHE A 153 22.08 8.02 29.02
N ASP A 154 22.79 7.74 27.93
CA ASP A 154 23.67 6.57 27.90
C ASP A 154 24.94 6.83 28.74
N ALA A 155 25.71 5.77 29.01
CA ALA A 155 26.95 5.85 29.78
C ALA A 155 28.03 6.74 29.14
N HIS A 156 27.78 7.27 27.94
CA HIS A 156 28.65 8.21 27.22
C HIS A 156 28.06 9.63 27.14
N GLY A 157 26.97 9.91 27.87
CA GLY A 157 26.38 11.25 27.99
C GLY A 157 25.51 11.67 26.79
N LEU A 158 25.14 10.75 25.90
CA LEU A 158 24.26 11.06 24.77
C LEU A 158 22.78 10.95 25.20
N VAL A 159 22.00 11.96 24.81
CA VAL A 159 20.55 12.01 25.00
C VAL A 159 19.88 11.11 23.95
N GLN A 160 19.32 10.00 24.40
CA GLN A 160 18.47 9.11 23.59
C GLN A 160 17.00 9.47 23.84
N HIS A 161 16.28 9.77 22.77
CA HIS A 161 14.83 9.98 22.77
C HIS A 161 14.16 8.64 22.43
N GLU A 162 13.74 7.86 23.42
CA GLU A 162 12.94 6.65 23.18
C GLU A 162 11.46 6.97 23.38
N GLY A 163 10.71 6.98 22.27
CA GLY A 163 9.26 7.10 22.29
C GLY A 163 8.60 5.77 22.64
N ARG A 164 7.83 5.71 23.74
CA ARG A 164 7.15 4.48 24.22
C ARG A 164 5.64 4.54 24.04
N LEU A 165 5.05 3.42 23.59
CA LEU A 165 3.63 3.33 23.23
C LEU A 165 2.74 3.48 24.48
N GLN A 166 1.82 4.45 24.50
CA GLN A 166 0.79 4.56 25.54
C GLN A 166 -0.50 3.83 25.16
N ALA A 167 -0.42 2.55 24.81
CA ALA A 167 -1.59 1.73 24.50
C ALA A 167 -1.38 0.27 24.87
N ASP A 168 -2.41 -0.33 25.48
CA ASP A 168 -2.51 -1.76 25.74
C ASP A 168 -3.26 -2.40 24.56
N ILE A 169 -2.54 -3.16 23.73
CA ILE A 169 -3.11 -3.87 22.59
C ILE A 169 -3.13 -5.35 22.91
N ARG A 170 -4.32 -5.94 22.85
CA ARG A 170 -4.56 -7.35 23.16
C ARG A 170 -5.27 -8.03 22.00
N ILE A 171 -4.97 -9.31 21.80
CA ILE A 171 -5.53 -10.14 20.73
C ILE A 171 -6.35 -11.27 21.36
N VAL A 172 -7.61 -11.38 20.95
CA VAL A 172 -8.45 -12.54 21.27
C VAL A 172 -8.10 -13.65 20.29
N THR A 173 -7.85 -14.86 20.82
CA THR A 173 -7.72 -16.05 20.00
C THR A 173 -9.09 -16.72 19.93
N LEU A 174 -9.73 -16.67 18.76
CA LEU A 174 -11.03 -17.30 18.55
C LEU A 174 -10.87 -18.81 18.32
N PRO A 175 -11.84 -19.64 18.73
CA PRO A 175 -11.88 -21.05 18.34
C PRO A 175 -11.88 -21.22 16.81
N GLU A 176 -11.28 -22.31 16.33
CA GLU A 176 -11.17 -22.57 14.89
C GLU A 176 -12.54 -22.59 14.21
N GLY A 177 -12.65 -21.86 13.09
CA GLY A 177 -13.88 -21.78 12.30
C GLY A 177 -15.01 -20.97 12.92
N LYS A 178 -14.79 -20.29 14.05
CA LYS A 178 -15.78 -19.39 14.66
C LYS A 178 -15.39 -17.92 14.52
N ASP A 179 -16.40 -17.10 14.28
CA ASP A 179 -16.34 -15.63 14.34
C ASP A 179 -17.02 -15.11 15.64
N PRO A 180 -16.87 -13.83 15.99
CA PRO A 180 -17.57 -13.24 17.14
C PRO A 180 -19.09 -13.42 17.08
N ASP A 181 -19.71 -13.30 15.91
CA ASP A 181 -21.14 -13.54 15.69
C ASP A 181 -21.56 -14.93 16.19
N ASN A 182 -20.92 -16.00 15.70
CA ASN A 182 -21.22 -17.39 16.06
C ASN A 182 -20.98 -17.67 17.55
N ILE A 183 -19.90 -17.14 18.13
CA ILE A 183 -19.57 -17.34 19.54
C ILE A 183 -20.66 -16.74 20.44
N ILE A 184 -21.06 -15.50 20.15
CA ILE A 184 -22.06 -14.80 20.94
C ILE A 184 -23.44 -15.41 20.73
N GLN A 185 -23.74 -15.90 19.53
CA GLN A 185 -25.00 -16.58 19.25
C GLN A 185 -25.11 -17.92 20.00
N ASP A 186 -24.03 -18.69 20.05
CA ASP A 186 -23.99 -19.99 20.74
C ASP A 186 -24.03 -19.85 22.27
N ASP A 187 -23.18 -18.98 22.83
CA ASP A 187 -23.11 -18.69 24.27
C ASP A 187 -22.66 -17.24 24.52
N PRO A 188 -23.61 -16.31 24.79
CA PRO A 188 -23.29 -14.92 25.12
C PRO A 188 -22.36 -14.78 26.33
N ALA A 189 -22.36 -15.73 27.27
CA ALA A 189 -21.51 -15.68 28.45
C ALA A 189 -20.06 -16.11 28.17
N ALA A 190 -19.78 -16.74 27.03
CA ALA A 190 -18.43 -17.09 26.60
C ALA A 190 -17.64 -15.86 26.11
N TRP A 191 -18.31 -14.92 25.45
CA TRP A 191 -17.68 -13.72 24.90
C TRP A 191 -16.87 -12.88 25.90
N PRO A 192 -17.42 -12.47 27.06
CA PRO A 192 -16.65 -11.67 28.01
C PRO A 192 -15.46 -12.44 28.60
N LYS A 193 -15.51 -13.77 28.68
CA LYS A 193 -14.38 -14.60 29.12
C LYS A 193 -13.26 -14.55 28.08
N LEU A 194 -13.58 -14.74 26.81
CA LEU A 194 -12.61 -14.64 25.71
C LEU A 194 -11.95 -13.26 25.62
N VAL A 195 -12.75 -12.20 25.79
CA VAL A 195 -12.23 -10.82 25.82
C VAL A 195 -11.32 -10.59 27.02
N ALA A 196 -11.64 -11.14 28.19
CA ALA A 196 -10.79 -11.04 29.39
C ALA A 196 -9.48 -11.84 29.26
N GLU A 197 -9.52 -12.98 28.57
CA GLU A 197 -8.36 -13.83 28.27
C GLU A 197 -7.51 -13.32 27.10
N ALA A 198 -7.88 -12.18 26.49
CA ALA A 198 -7.14 -11.59 25.39
C ALA A 198 -5.67 -11.38 25.75
N LYS A 199 -4.79 -11.98 24.94
CA LYS A 199 -3.36 -11.99 25.16
C LYS A 199 -2.77 -10.63 24.80
N PRO A 200 -1.83 -10.09 25.60
CA PRO A 200 -1.01 -8.97 25.16
C PRO A 200 -0.38 -9.29 23.81
N VAL A 201 -0.33 -8.30 22.93
CA VAL A 201 0.03 -8.55 21.53
C VAL A 201 1.44 -9.12 21.36
N VAL A 202 2.38 -8.76 22.23
CA VAL A 202 3.74 -9.32 22.22
C VAL A 202 3.72 -10.82 22.51
N ALA A 203 2.95 -11.25 23.51
CA ALA A 203 2.77 -12.68 23.81
C ALA A 203 2.15 -13.41 22.62
N TYR A 204 1.09 -12.86 22.04
CA TYR A 204 0.43 -13.45 20.88
C TYR A 204 1.37 -13.63 19.68
N VAL A 205 2.16 -12.60 19.35
CA VAL A 205 3.11 -12.68 18.22
C VAL A 205 4.23 -13.69 18.51
N ILE A 206 4.71 -13.80 19.75
CA ILE A 206 5.68 -14.85 20.13
C ILE A 206 5.06 -16.24 19.92
N ASP A 207 3.85 -16.47 20.41
CA ASP A 207 3.17 -17.76 20.28
C ASP A 207 2.98 -18.16 18.82
N VAL A 208 2.50 -17.23 17.98
CA VAL A 208 2.23 -17.50 16.56
C VAL A 208 3.53 -17.67 15.77
N ALA A 209 4.54 -16.84 16.01
CA ALA A 209 5.79 -16.89 15.26
C ALA A 209 6.66 -18.10 15.63
N THR A 210 6.44 -18.72 16.79
CA THR A 210 7.21 -19.89 17.24
C THR A 210 6.48 -21.23 17.06
N ARG A 211 5.16 -21.22 16.79
CA ARG A 211 4.33 -22.44 16.67
C ARG A 211 4.88 -23.47 15.70
N ASP A 212 5.26 -23.04 14.49
CA ASP A 212 5.73 -23.91 13.41
C ASP A 212 7.23 -23.75 13.13
N LEU A 213 7.97 -23.16 14.07
CA LEU A 213 9.40 -22.91 13.91
C LEU A 213 10.21 -24.17 14.22
N ASP A 214 11.02 -24.61 13.25
CA ASP A 214 12.06 -25.59 13.51
C ASP A 214 13.14 -24.99 14.43
N MET A 215 13.28 -25.55 15.64
CA MET A 215 14.25 -25.10 16.62
C MET A 215 15.71 -25.41 16.24
N ALA A 216 15.95 -26.22 15.20
CA ALA A 216 17.28 -26.37 14.62
C ALA A 216 17.61 -25.26 13.60
N ASP A 217 16.62 -24.54 13.07
CA ASP A 217 16.84 -23.49 12.07
C ASP A 217 17.25 -22.15 12.70
N ALA A 218 18.55 -21.89 12.70
CA ALA A 218 19.11 -20.62 13.15
C ALA A 218 18.59 -19.40 12.36
N LYS A 219 18.29 -19.57 11.06
CA LYS A 219 17.75 -18.47 10.23
C LYS A 219 16.31 -18.15 10.61
N GLY A 220 15.49 -19.16 10.82
CA GLY A 220 14.12 -19.04 11.33
C GLY A 220 14.08 -18.33 12.69
N LYS A 221 14.91 -18.74 13.64
CA LYS A 221 15.04 -18.05 14.95
C LYS A 221 15.40 -16.57 14.79
N THR A 222 16.34 -16.28 13.89
CA THR A 222 16.76 -14.90 13.60
C THR A 222 15.60 -14.08 13.01
N ALA A 223 14.82 -14.66 12.09
CA ALA A 223 13.67 -14.01 11.47
C ALA A 223 12.57 -13.68 12.51
N VAL A 224 12.25 -14.64 13.40
CA VAL A 224 11.29 -14.42 14.49
C VAL A 224 11.78 -13.33 15.44
N ALA A 225 13.05 -13.38 15.85
CA ALA A 225 13.64 -12.34 16.70
C ALA A 225 13.54 -10.95 16.05
N GLN A 226 13.84 -10.82 14.75
CA GLN A 226 13.72 -9.55 14.01
C GLN A 226 12.29 -8.99 13.98
N GLN A 227 11.29 -9.87 14.00
CA GLN A 227 9.88 -9.49 14.03
C GLN A 227 9.40 -9.05 15.43
N VAL A 228 9.80 -9.78 16.48
CA VAL A 228 9.29 -9.57 17.85
C VAL A 228 10.03 -8.47 18.60
N ILE A 229 11.37 -8.39 18.46
CA ILE A 229 12.20 -7.43 19.21
C ILE A 229 11.71 -5.97 19.10
N PRO A 230 11.29 -5.47 17.92
CA PRO A 230 10.74 -4.12 17.81
C PRO A 230 9.51 -3.89 18.68
N LEU A 231 8.69 -4.92 18.95
CA LEU A 231 7.50 -4.82 19.80
C LEU A 231 7.89 -4.79 21.28
N ILE A 232 8.81 -5.67 21.71
CA ILE A 232 9.31 -5.69 23.10
C ILE A 232 9.94 -4.34 23.48
N ARG A 233 10.67 -3.70 22.55
CA ARG A 233 11.32 -2.41 22.81
C ARG A 233 10.35 -1.26 23.04
N GLU A 234 9.11 -1.36 22.59
CA GLU A 234 8.11 -0.29 22.74
C GLU A 234 7.37 -0.32 24.07
N ILE A 235 7.50 -1.43 24.81
CA ILE A 235 6.91 -1.60 26.12
C ILE A 235 7.54 -0.59 27.07
N LYS A 236 6.67 0.19 27.72
CA LYS A 236 7.09 1.26 28.62
C LYS A 236 7.70 0.72 29.91
N GLU A 237 7.02 -0.24 30.54
CA GLU A 237 7.36 -0.75 31.86
C GLU A 237 8.57 -1.69 31.79
N PRO A 238 9.70 -1.38 32.48
CA PRO A 238 10.90 -2.20 32.42
C PRO A 238 10.69 -3.67 32.82
N VAL A 239 9.89 -3.92 33.85
CA VAL A 239 9.63 -5.28 34.35
C VAL A 239 8.84 -6.09 33.33
N GLU A 240 7.80 -5.49 32.74
CA GLU A 240 7.01 -6.10 31.67
C GLU A 240 7.88 -6.40 30.45
N ARG A 241 8.75 -5.46 30.06
CA ARG A 241 9.68 -5.65 28.96
C ARG A 241 10.64 -6.81 29.20
N ASP A 242 11.20 -6.91 30.41
CA ASP A 242 12.10 -8.00 30.78
C ASP A 242 11.38 -9.36 30.80
N HIS A 243 10.12 -9.40 31.22
CA HIS A 243 9.29 -10.60 31.12
C HIS A 243 9.19 -11.11 29.66
N TYR A 244 8.92 -10.23 28.69
CA TYR A 244 8.84 -10.66 27.29
C TYR A 244 10.19 -10.99 26.65
N TRP A 245 11.29 -10.36 27.11
CA TRP A 245 12.63 -10.79 26.71
C TRP A 245 12.90 -12.23 27.14
N GLN A 246 12.57 -12.58 28.39
CA GLN A 246 12.70 -13.94 28.90
C GLN A 246 11.78 -14.92 28.16
N MET A 247 10.54 -14.51 27.88
CA MET A 247 9.58 -15.31 27.13
C MET A 247 10.11 -15.63 25.72
N LEU A 248 10.60 -14.62 24.99
CA LEU A 248 11.18 -14.81 23.66
C LEU A 248 12.45 -15.69 23.69
N ALA A 249 13.34 -15.47 24.66
CA ALA A 249 14.56 -16.26 24.83
C ALA A 249 14.25 -17.75 25.06
N ARG A 250 13.28 -18.04 25.93
CA ARG A 250 12.80 -19.41 26.19
C ARG A 250 12.18 -20.03 24.95
N ALA A 251 11.31 -19.28 24.26
CA ALA A 251 10.62 -19.79 23.07
C ALA A 251 11.58 -20.10 21.91
N LEU A 252 12.67 -19.32 21.76
CA LEU A 252 13.70 -19.55 20.73
C LEU A 252 14.84 -20.47 21.17
N GLN A 253 14.93 -20.82 22.46
CA GLN A 253 16.04 -21.56 23.06
C GLN A 253 17.40 -20.90 22.78
N VAL A 254 17.49 -19.59 23.05
CA VAL A 254 18.71 -18.81 22.88
C VAL A 254 18.99 -17.98 24.12
N ASP A 255 20.24 -17.53 24.27
CA ASP A 255 20.61 -16.64 25.36
C ASP A 255 19.94 -15.25 25.21
N GLU A 256 19.39 -14.76 26.31
CA GLU A 256 18.69 -13.48 26.35
C GLU A 256 19.62 -12.30 26.01
N ARG A 257 20.90 -12.37 26.40
CA ARG A 257 21.88 -11.31 26.12
C ARG A 257 22.13 -11.21 24.62
N SER A 258 22.16 -12.34 23.91
CA SER A 258 22.26 -12.35 22.44
C SER A 258 21.09 -11.63 21.77
N LEU A 259 19.86 -11.84 22.26
CA LEU A 259 18.67 -11.16 21.75
C LEU A 259 18.69 -9.65 22.04
N ARG A 260 19.11 -9.24 23.24
CA ARG A 260 19.19 -7.81 23.61
C ARG A 260 20.20 -7.03 22.77
N GLN A 261 21.31 -7.66 22.40
CA GLN A 261 22.36 -7.07 21.56
C GLN A 261 21.95 -6.93 20.09
N MET A 262 20.91 -7.65 19.66
CA MET A 262 20.44 -7.62 18.28
C MET A 262 19.92 -6.23 17.90
N ARG A 263 20.61 -5.57 16.96
CA ARG A 263 20.16 -4.28 16.42
C ARG A 263 19.07 -4.48 15.38
N PRO A 264 18.02 -3.63 15.35
CA PRO A 264 17.07 -3.67 14.25
C PRO A 264 17.81 -3.36 12.95
N ALA A 265 17.52 -4.11 11.88
CA ALA A 265 18.15 -3.90 10.57
C ALA A 265 18.01 -2.45 10.04
N GLN A 266 16.99 -1.71 10.50
CA GLN A 266 16.75 -0.31 10.13
C GLN A 266 17.84 0.67 10.62
N THR A 267 18.62 0.35 11.66
CA THR A 267 19.66 1.25 12.18
C THR A 267 20.98 1.17 11.38
N LEU A 268 21.22 0.06 10.68
CA LEU A 268 22.46 -0.15 9.91
C LEU A 268 22.49 0.66 8.60
N GLN A 269 21.34 0.93 7.99
CA GLN A 269 21.27 1.72 6.74
C GLN A 269 21.53 3.23 6.94
N ARG A 270 21.25 3.79 8.13
CA ARG A 270 21.52 5.20 8.42
C ARG A 270 23.01 5.50 8.63
N ARG A 271 23.77 4.56 9.22
CA ARG A 271 25.21 4.74 9.49
C ARG A 271 26.10 4.58 8.25
N SER A 272 25.77 3.66 7.34
CA SER A 272 26.52 3.49 6.09
C SER A 272 26.36 4.67 5.12
N ALA A 273 25.25 5.41 5.22
CA ALA A 273 25.04 6.65 4.46
C ALA A 273 25.87 7.84 4.96
N GLN A 274 26.22 7.88 6.26
CA GLN A 274 27.04 8.97 6.84
C GLN A 274 28.55 8.73 6.72
N GLN A 275 29.02 7.47 6.75
CA GLN A 275 30.46 7.18 6.57
C GLN A 275 30.93 7.29 5.11
N SER A 276 30.02 7.08 4.14
CA SER A 276 30.34 7.20 2.70
C SER A 276 30.49 8.65 2.21
N THR A 277 30.02 9.64 2.98
CA THR A 277 30.14 11.07 2.64
C THR A 277 31.51 11.62 3.03
N SER A 278 32.10 11.16 4.14
CA SER A 278 33.42 11.65 4.61
C SER A 278 34.59 11.12 3.77
N GLN A 279 34.49 9.94 3.18
CA GLN A 279 35.56 9.40 2.31
C GLN A 279 35.55 9.98 0.88
N ARG A 280 34.41 10.49 0.39
CA ARG A 280 34.31 11.09 -0.95
C ARG A 280 34.92 12.48 -1.05
N GLN A 281 35.02 13.23 0.05
CA GLN A 281 35.64 14.57 0.05
C GLN A 281 37.17 14.53 0.00
N ALA A 282 37.81 13.46 0.47
CA ALA A 282 39.28 13.34 0.41
C ALA A 282 39.82 12.98 -0.99
N THR A 283 39.01 12.37 -1.85
CA THR A 283 39.44 11.87 -3.17
C THR A 283 39.24 12.84 -4.34
N HIS A 284 38.62 14.01 -4.12
CA HIS A 284 38.34 14.97 -5.20
C HIS A 284 39.41 16.04 -5.41
N SER A 285 40.39 16.16 -4.51
CA SER A 285 41.46 17.17 -4.66
C SER A 285 42.69 16.70 -5.48
N SER A 286 42.72 15.45 -5.97
CA SER A 286 43.95 14.90 -6.59
C SER A 286 43.81 14.40 -8.04
N LYS A 287 42.71 14.68 -8.77
CA LYS A 287 42.51 14.17 -10.14
C LYS A 287 42.20 15.23 -11.22
N LEU A 288 42.44 16.50 -10.94
CA LEU A 288 42.41 17.58 -11.95
C LEU A 288 43.83 17.94 -12.41
N ALA A 289 44.57 16.94 -12.89
CA ALA A 289 45.76 17.15 -13.70
C ALA A 289 45.99 15.90 -14.55
N ALA A 290 46.14 16.11 -15.87
CA ALA A 290 46.49 15.14 -16.91
C ALA A 290 45.34 14.30 -17.53
N SER A 291 44.92 14.67 -18.74
CA SER A 291 45.33 13.93 -19.95
C SER A 291 44.73 14.52 -21.24
N ARG A 292 45.63 14.81 -22.20
CA ARG A 292 45.40 15.06 -23.62
C ARG A 292 45.80 13.78 -24.39
N GLY A 293 45.15 13.51 -25.52
CA GLY A 293 45.77 12.82 -26.68
C GLY A 293 45.26 11.41 -27.06
N LYS A 294 44.63 11.31 -28.24
CA LYS A 294 44.43 10.12 -29.12
C LYS A 294 45.76 9.79 -29.90
N PRO A 295 45.92 8.77 -30.80
CA PRO A 295 44.93 8.00 -31.60
C PRO A 295 45.20 6.50 -32.02
N GLN A 296 44.12 5.86 -32.50
CA GLN A 296 43.88 4.90 -33.64
C GLN A 296 44.85 3.74 -34.03
N HIS A 297 44.26 2.56 -34.32
CA HIS A 297 44.62 1.74 -35.50
C HIS A 297 43.47 0.80 -35.99
N ARG A 298 43.57 0.43 -37.27
CA ARG A 298 42.58 -0.06 -38.27
C ARG A 298 42.10 -1.52 -38.17
N SER A 299 40.93 -1.78 -38.78
CA SER A 299 40.32 -3.07 -39.22
C SER A 299 41.06 -3.70 -40.44
N PRO A 300 40.73 -4.93 -40.95
CA PRO A 300 39.51 -5.13 -41.77
C PRO A 300 38.88 -6.56 -41.82
N HIS A 301 37.69 -6.59 -42.46
CA HIS A 301 37.03 -7.67 -43.22
C HIS A 301 35.72 -8.30 -42.71
N SER A 302 34.80 -8.30 -43.67
CA SER A 302 33.39 -8.65 -43.76
C SER A 302 33.12 -10.15 -43.95
N MET A 303 31.93 -10.63 -43.58
CA MET A 303 31.05 -11.48 -44.42
C MET A 303 29.60 -11.44 -43.89
N LEU A 304 28.65 -11.54 -44.83
CA LEU A 304 27.19 -11.45 -44.69
C LEU A 304 26.55 -12.69 -44.02
N PRO A 305 25.32 -12.59 -43.45
CA PRO A 305 24.61 -13.71 -42.81
C PRO A 305 23.76 -14.55 -43.79
N PRO A 306 23.46 -15.83 -43.47
CA PRO A 306 22.59 -16.69 -44.29
C PRO A 306 21.07 -16.48 -44.01
N PRO A 307 20.18 -16.93 -44.93
CA PRO A 307 18.74 -16.68 -44.89
C PRO A 307 17.95 -17.69 -44.01
N PRO A 308 16.66 -17.41 -43.68
CA PRO A 308 15.85 -18.23 -42.78
C PRO A 308 15.16 -19.43 -43.47
N GLU A 309 14.97 -20.52 -42.72
CA GLU A 309 14.26 -21.75 -43.13
C GLU A 309 12.71 -21.60 -43.09
N PRO A 310 11.96 -22.41 -43.88
CA PRO A 310 10.50 -22.32 -44.03
C PRO A 310 9.73 -23.12 -42.95
N PRO A 311 8.41 -22.90 -42.78
CA PRO A 311 7.61 -23.56 -41.75
C PRO A 311 7.16 -24.96 -42.21
N PRO A 312 6.92 -25.93 -41.31
CA PRO A 312 6.21 -27.15 -41.65
C PRO A 312 4.68 -26.97 -41.57
N ASP A 313 4.01 -27.68 -42.47
CA ASP A 313 2.59 -27.67 -42.80
C ASP A 313 1.61 -28.10 -41.69
N GLU A 314 0.40 -27.54 -41.78
CA GLU A 314 -0.84 -28.01 -41.15
C GLU A 314 -1.32 -29.34 -41.75
N TYR A 315 -1.72 -30.32 -40.93
CA TYR A 315 -2.88 -31.19 -41.21
C TYR A 315 -3.50 -31.74 -39.90
N PHE A 316 -4.75 -31.31 -39.67
CA PHE A 316 -5.95 -32.04 -39.21
C PHE A 316 -6.08 -32.67 -37.79
N LEU A 317 -6.92 -31.98 -37.00
CA LEU A 317 -8.14 -32.42 -36.29
C LEU A 317 -8.17 -33.78 -35.55
N GLY A 318 -8.31 -33.71 -34.22
CA GLY A 318 -8.83 -34.77 -33.36
C GLY A 318 -9.07 -34.25 -31.94
N ASP A 319 -10.32 -34.39 -31.49
CA ASP A 319 -10.94 -33.90 -30.25
C ASP A 319 -10.26 -34.38 -28.95
N ASP A 320 -9.91 -33.45 -28.05
CA ASP A 320 -9.76 -33.72 -26.61
C ASP A 320 -9.82 -32.41 -25.80
N SER A 321 -10.98 -31.75 -25.86
CA SER A 321 -11.25 -30.50 -25.15
C SER A 321 -11.70 -30.73 -23.70
N ARG A 322 -10.85 -31.34 -22.84
CA ARG A 322 -11.14 -31.44 -21.38
C ARG A 322 -9.98 -31.34 -20.37
N GLN A 323 -8.75 -30.98 -20.74
CA GLN A 323 -7.65 -30.88 -19.73
C GLN A 323 -6.78 -29.63 -19.74
N TYR A 324 -7.06 -28.60 -20.54
CA TYR A 324 -6.36 -27.30 -20.46
C TYR A 324 -7.30 -26.16 -20.08
N GLN A 325 -7.81 -26.20 -18.85
CA GLN A 325 -8.48 -25.04 -18.25
C GLN A 325 -8.25 -24.99 -16.74
N GLN A 326 -7.00 -25.17 -16.31
CA GLN A 326 -6.62 -25.01 -14.90
C GLN A 326 -5.15 -24.57 -14.75
N GLN A 327 -4.73 -23.52 -15.47
CA GLN A 327 -3.42 -22.88 -15.18
C GLN A 327 -3.24 -21.42 -15.61
N SER A 328 -4.33 -20.69 -15.87
CA SER A 328 -4.26 -19.27 -16.25
C SER A 328 -5.30 -18.39 -15.55
N VAL A 329 -5.44 -18.52 -14.23
CA VAL A 329 -6.20 -17.55 -13.41
C VAL A 329 -5.46 -17.22 -12.11
N VAL A 330 -4.19 -16.83 -12.21
CA VAL A 330 -3.46 -16.21 -11.09
C VAL A 330 -2.54 -15.12 -11.64
N ASN A 331 -3.10 -14.06 -12.25
CA ASN A 331 -2.38 -12.79 -12.51
C ASN A 331 -3.29 -11.64 -13.01
N SER A 332 -4.47 -11.43 -12.41
CA SER A 332 -5.36 -10.34 -12.86
C SER A 332 -6.03 -9.52 -11.76
N VAL A 333 -5.43 -9.43 -10.56
CA VAL A 333 -5.94 -8.52 -9.51
C VAL A 333 -4.86 -7.51 -9.13
N ARG A 334 -4.56 -6.57 -10.03
CA ARG A 334 -3.83 -5.30 -9.76
C ARG A 334 -3.65 -4.24 -10.90
N PRO A 335 -4.24 -4.31 -12.12
CA PRO A 335 -4.07 -3.23 -13.10
C PRO A 335 -5.12 -2.10 -13.03
N ILE A 336 -6.22 -2.24 -12.28
CA ILE A 336 -7.36 -1.30 -12.36
C ILE A 336 -7.05 0.09 -11.78
N ALA A 337 -6.30 0.17 -10.68
CA ALA A 337 -6.03 1.44 -10.00
C ALA A 337 -5.04 2.35 -10.75
N SER A 338 -3.99 1.79 -11.35
CA SER A 338 -3.05 2.53 -12.20
C SER A 338 -3.75 3.03 -13.47
N ASN A 339 -4.58 2.19 -14.10
CA ASN A 339 -5.30 2.55 -15.31
C ASN A 339 -6.32 3.68 -15.05
N MET A 340 -6.97 3.68 -13.89
CA MET A 340 -7.85 4.79 -13.48
C MET A 340 -7.08 6.10 -13.24
N ARG A 341 -5.87 6.04 -12.67
CA ARG A 341 -5.03 7.24 -12.47
C ARG A 341 -4.50 7.79 -13.79
N GLU A 342 -4.10 6.92 -14.71
CA GLU A 342 -3.68 7.26 -16.07
C GLU A 342 -4.82 7.94 -16.84
N ALA A 343 -6.02 7.34 -16.83
CA ALA A 343 -7.20 7.91 -17.47
C ALA A 343 -7.63 9.26 -16.85
N ASN A 344 -7.60 9.38 -15.51
CA ASN A 344 -7.89 10.65 -14.85
C ASN A 344 -6.87 11.73 -15.24
N TYR A 345 -5.58 11.40 -15.35
CA TYR A 345 -4.56 12.35 -15.79
C TYR A 345 -4.86 12.91 -17.19
N LEU A 346 -5.10 12.03 -18.17
CA LEU A 346 -5.42 12.46 -19.52
C LEU A 346 -6.73 13.27 -19.57
N CYS A 347 -7.76 12.85 -18.83
CA CYS A 347 -8.99 13.62 -18.68
C CYS A 347 -8.71 15.06 -18.22
N GLN A 348 -7.95 15.26 -17.14
CA GLN A 348 -7.68 16.62 -16.66
C GLN A 348 -6.84 17.42 -17.66
N CYS A 349 -5.89 16.80 -18.37
CA CYS A 349 -5.09 17.48 -19.38
C CYS A 349 -5.89 17.83 -20.66
N LEU A 350 -6.91 17.05 -21.01
CA LEU A 350 -7.81 17.34 -22.13
C LEU A 350 -8.74 18.53 -21.82
N HIS A 351 -9.21 18.65 -20.57
CA HIS A 351 -10.02 19.79 -20.14
C HIS A 351 -9.19 21.05 -19.92
N TYR A 352 -7.93 20.90 -19.51
CA TYR A 352 -7.04 22.00 -19.17
C TYR A 352 -5.71 21.84 -19.91
N ALA A 353 -5.61 22.43 -21.10
CA ALA A 353 -4.45 22.29 -22.00
C ALA A 353 -3.11 22.59 -21.29
N GLN A 354 -3.07 23.60 -20.41
CA GLN A 354 -1.85 23.96 -19.67
C GLN A 354 -1.41 22.92 -18.62
N MET A 355 -2.26 21.95 -18.23
CA MET A 355 -1.94 20.99 -17.17
C MET A 355 -0.75 20.10 -17.53
N LEU A 356 -0.63 19.68 -18.79
CA LEU A 356 0.50 18.87 -19.23
C LEU A 356 1.83 19.60 -18.98
N ALA A 357 1.91 20.87 -19.37
CA ALA A 357 3.09 21.71 -19.16
C ALA A 357 3.37 21.97 -17.68
N LEU A 358 2.33 22.28 -16.89
CA LEU A 358 2.46 22.55 -15.45
C LEU A 358 2.88 21.30 -14.67
N VAL A 359 2.32 20.12 -14.96
CA VAL A 359 2.73 18.87 -14.32
C VAL A 359 4.18 18.54 -14.66
N ASN A 360 4.59 18.69 -15.92
CA ASN A 360 5.98 18.47 -16.32
C ASN A 360 6.94 19.44 -15.62
N GLN A 361 6.57 20.71 -15.46
CA GLN A 361 7.36 21.67 -14.67
C GLN A 361 7.53 21.19 -13.22
N LYS A 362 6.46 20.68 -12.59
CA LYS A 362 6.53 20.14 -11.21
C LYS A 362 7.42 18.91 -11.12
N LEU A 363 7.34 18.00 -12.09
CA LEU A 363 8.18 16.80 -12.14
C LEU A 363 9.67 17.15 -12.32
N ARG A 364 10.00 18.07 -13.23
CA ARG A 364 11.38 18.54 -13.42
C ARG A 364 11.95 19.19 -12.15
N ALA A 365 11.14 19.93 -11.40
CA ALA A 365 11.56 20.57 -10.15
C ALA A 365 11.98 19.57 -9.05
N ILE A 366 11.56 18.30 -9.16
CA ILE A 366 11.93 17.21 -8.25
C ILE A 366 12.80 16.14 -8.94
N ASP A 367 13.53 16.54 -9.98
CA ASP A 367 14.46 15.68 -10.73
C ASP A 367 13.77 14.42 -11.30
N GLN A 368 12.58 14.59 -11.87
CA GLN A 368 11.83 13.56 -12.57
C GLN A 368 11.63 13.95 -14.03
N THR A 369 11.58 12.94 -14.89
CA THR A 369 11.30 13.14 -16.32
C THR A 369 9.86 13.55 -16.53
N ASP A 370 9.62 14.29 -17.61
CA ASP A 370 8.29 14.60 -18.12
C ASP A 370 7.45 13.33 -18.29
N VAL A 371 6.13 13.50 -18.29
CA VAL A 371 5.20 12.40 -18.56
C VAL A 371 5.40 11.93 -20.00
N ALA A 372 5.77 10.67 -20.18
CA ALA A 372 6.09 10.10 -21.49
C ALA A 372 5.08 9.01 -21.85
N GLU A 373 5.03 8.63 -23.13
CA GLU A 373 4.14 7.55 -23.61
C GLU A 373 4.38 6.26 -22.82
N ALA A 374 5.63 5.91 -22.53
CA ALA A 374 5.99 4.73 -21.75
C ALA A 374 5.43 4.71 -20.31
N ASP A 375 4.89 5.84 -19.81
CA ASP A 375 4.19 5.89 -18.53
C ASP A 375 2.77 5.33 -18.59
N PHE A 376 2.20 5.08 -19.77
CA PHE A 376 0.82 4.63 -19.97
C PHE A 376 0.76 3.15 -20.37
N SER A 377 -0.24 2.44 -19.84
CA SER A 377 -0.42 0.99 -20.05
C SER A 377 -1.13 0.68 -21.37
N SER A 378 -2.06 1.53 -21.80
CA SER A 378 -2.83 1.36 -23.03
C SER A 378 -2.14 2.04 -24.22
N ALA A 379 -2.12 1.37 -25.38
CA ALA A 379 -1.63 1.95 -26.63
C ALA A 379 -2.46 3.18 -27.07
N GLU A 380 -3.76 3.21 -26.75
CA GLU A 380 -4.64 4.35 -27.04
C GLU A 380 -4.24 5.58 -26.22
N ASP A 381 -4.00 5.40 -24.91
CA ASP A 381 -3.59 6.48 -24.00
C ASP A 381 -2.18 7.01 -24.37
N GLN A 382 -1.28 6.13 -24.85
CA GLN A 382 0.02 6.51 -25.41
C GLN A 382 -0.13 7.40 -26.65
N ALA A 383 -0.99 7.00 -27.60
CA ALA A 383 -1.24 7.75 -28.82
C ALA A 383 -1.89 9.11 -28.52
N ILE A 384 -2.85 9.17 -27.58
CA ILE A 384 -3.48 10.41 -27.14
C ILE A 384 -2.44 11.37 -26.55
N LEU A 385 -1.59 10.90 -25.63
CA LEU A 385 -0.53 11.74 -25.05
C LEU A 385 0.40 12.29 -26.13
N ARG A 386 0.78 11.47 -27.12
CA ARG A 386 1.61 11.90 -28.26
C ARG A 386 0.96 13.06 -29.01
N GLN A 387 -0.32 12.93 -29.34
CA GLN A 387 -1.06 13.99 -30.02
C GLN A 387 -1.19 15.25 -29.17
N MET A 388 -1.39 15.12 -27.85
CA MET A 388 -1.41 16.25 -26.93
C MET A 388 -0.07 17.01 -26.87
N TYR A 389 1.06 16.31 -26.97
CA TYR A 389 2.38 16.97 -27.07
C TYR A 389 2.55 17.72 -28.39
N HIS A 390 2.07 17.17 -29.51
CA HIS A 390 2.07 17.88 -30.79
C HIS A 390 1.17 19.12 -30.75
N TRP A 391 -0.02 18.99 -30.17
CA TRP A 391 -1.00 20.05 -29.97
C TRP A 391 -0.45 21.21 -29.12
N THR A 392 0.20 20.90 -28.00
CA THR A 392 0.73 21.90 -27.06
C THR A 392 2.04 22.58 -27.51
N GLN A 393 2.71 22.07 -28.53
CA GLN A 393 3.93 22.66 -29.10
C GLN A 393 3.67 23.60 -30.31
N GLY A 394 2.41 23.77 -30.73
CA GLY A 394 2.02 24.69 -31.80
C GLY A 394 2.05 26.17 -31.39
N VAL A 395 2.33 27.07 -32.35
CA VAL A 395 2.58 28.52 -32.13
C VAL A 395 1.28 29.36 -31.97
N SER A 396 0.10 28.74 -32.01
CA SER A 396 -1.20 29.43 -31.82
C SER A 396 -1.99 28.76 -30.69
N VAL A 397 -2.91 29.50 -30.06
CA VAL A 397 -3.84 29.00 -29.04
C VAL A 397 -4.50 27.74 -29.59
N ALA A 398 -4.10 26.59 -29.05
CA ALA A 398 -4.46 25.29 -29.57
C ALA A 398 -5.91 24.99 -29.11
N ALA A 399 -6.82 24.85 -30.07
CA ALA A 399 -8.23 24.58 -29.80
C ALA A 399 -8.44 23.06 -29.71
N ILE A 400 -9.40 22.59 -28.89
CA ILE A 400 -9.64 21.14 -28.74
C ILE A 400 -10.08 20.50 -30.08
N GLU A 401 -10.64 21.32 -30.97
CA GLU A 401 -11.01 21.00 -32.34
C GLU A 401 -9.80 20.54 -33.17
N ASP A 402 -8.64 21.18 -33.01
CA ASP A 402 -7.39 20.79 -33.72
C ASP A 402 -6.90 19.40 -33.27
N LEU A 403 -7.18 19.02 -32.02
CA LEU A 403 -6.88 17.69 -31.51
C LEU A 403 -7.84 16.66 -32.12
N TRP A 404 -9.14 16.96 -32.21
CA TRP A 404 -10.14 16.06 -32.79
C TRP A 404 -9.84 15.68 -34.24
N ASP A 405 -9.39 16.65 -35.05
CA ASP A 405 -9.06 16.43 -36.46
C ASP A 405 -7.81 15.54 -36.66
N SER A 406 -7.00 15.34 -35.61
CA SER A 406 -5.79 14.52 -35.63
C SER A 406 -5.99 13.05 -35.20
N LEU A 407 -7.18 12.69 -34.72
CA LEU A 407 -7.47 11.39 -34.12
C LEU A 407 -8.23 10.47 -35.07
N ASP A 408 -7.89 9.17 -35.06
CA ASP A 408 -8.69 8.15 -35.73
C ASP A 408 -9.97 7.81 -34.93
N ALA A 409 -10.88 7.04 -35.54
CA ALA A 409 -12.17 6.69 -34.93
C ALA A 409 -12.05 5.98 -33.58
N THR A 410 -11.00 5.17 -33.37
CA THR A 410 -10.77 4.43 -32.12
C THR A 410 -10.30 5.38 -31.03
N LEU A 411 -9.37 6.28 -31.36
CA LEU A 411 -8.88 7.29 -30.43
C LEU A 411 -9.96 8.33 -30.09
N ILE A 412 -10.83 8.66 -31.04
CA ILE A 412 -11.98 9.54 -30.82
C ILE A 412 -12.89 8.97 -29.72
N ASP A 413 -13.25 7.69 -29.80
CA ASP A 413 -14.12 7.07 -28.79
C ASP A 413 -13.44 6.97 -27.43
N ARG A 414 -12.12 6.73 -27.41
CA ARG A 414 -11.34 6.79 -26.18
C ARG A 414 -11.32 8.20 -25.57
N VAL A 415 -11.13 9.25 -26.38
CA VAL A 415 -11.16 10.64 -25.89
C VAL A 415 -12.55 11.02 -25.39
N LYS A 416 -13.64 10.61 -26.06
CA LYS A 416 -15.01 10.80 -25.54
C LYS A 416 -15.20 10.14 -24.18
N PHE A 417 -14.70 8.92 -24.01
CA PHE A 417 -14.71 8.22 -22.73
C PHE A 417 -13.94 9.01 -21.65
N LEU A 418 -12.75 9.52 -21.97
CA LEU A 418 -11.94 10.31 -21.03
C LEU A 418 -12.63 11.62 -20.64
N LEU A 419 -13.26 12.32 -21.60
CA LEU A 419 -13.99 13.56 -21.34
C LEU A 419 -15.27 13.36 -20.52
N ALA A 420 -15.83 12.14 -20.50
CA ALA A 420 -16.97 11.78 -19.65
C ALA A 420 -16.58 11.54 -18.17
N LEU A 421 -15.29 11.48 -17.84
CA LEU A 421 -14.83 11.31 -16.47
C LEU A 421 -15.02 12.61 -15.64
N PRO A 422 -15.19 12.50 -14.30
CA PRO A 422 -15.38 13.66 -13.45
C PRO A 422 -14.23 14.69 -13.55
N GLN A 423 -14.57 15.94 -13.78
CA GLN A 423 -13.63 17.06 -13.83
C GLN A 423 -13.34 17.61 -12.42
N THR A 424 -12.13 18.10 -12.21
CA THR A 424 -11.83 18.93 -11.02
C THR A 424 -12.27 20.37 -11.30
N PRO A 425 -12.91 21.09 -10.35
CA PRO A 425 -13.30 22.48 -10.55
C PRO A 425 -12.11 23.39 -10.90
N GLU A 426 -12.36 24.36 -11.79
CA GLU A 426 -11.35 25.30 -12.29
C GLU A 426 -10.68 26.11 -11.17
N SER A 427 -11.41 26.38 -10.09
CA SER A 427 -10.92 27.04 -8.87
C SER A 427 -9.81 26.28 -8.14
N GLU A 428 -9.50 25.04 -8.51
CA GLU A 428 -8.43 24.22 -7.94
C GLU A 428 -7.25 23.97 -8.89
N ILE A 429 -7.16 24.65 -10.04
CA ILE A 429 -6.12 24.42 -11.07
C ILE A 429 -4.69 24.34 -10.50
N ASP A 430 -4.30 25.27 -9.62
CA ASP A 430 -2.94 25.28 -9.04
C ASP A 430 -2.67 24.06 -8.15
N ARG A 431 -3.71 23.57 -7.47
CA ARG A 431 -3.64 22.36 -6.62
C ARG A 431 -3.75 21.09 -7.46
N LEU A 432 -4.42 21.17 -8.61
CA LEU A 432 -4.62 20.06 -9.54
C LEU A 432 -3.28 19.60 -10.13
N ALA A 433 -2.40 20.53 -10.53
CA ALA A 433 -1.07 20.18 -11.04
C ALA A 433 -0.23 19.39 -10.01
N ASP A 434 -0.27 19.78 -8.73
CA ASP A 434 0.43 19.05 -7.65
C ASP A 434 -0.19 17.65 -7.42
N LYS A 435 -1.53 17.54 -7.43
CA LYS A 435 -2.25 16.27 -7.30
C LYS A 435 -1.94 15.32 -8.47
N LEU A 436 -1.92 15.83 -9.70
CA LEU A 436 -1.60 15.07 -10.90
C LEU A 436 -0.14 14.63 -10.93
N ALA A 437 0.80 15.50 -10.54
CA ALA A 437 2.22 15.14 -10.42
C ALA A 437 2.43 14.02 -9.37
N LEU A 438 1.75 14.08 -8.22
CA LEU A 438 1.75 12.99 -7.23
C LEU A 438 1.19 11.69 -7.82
N SER A 439 0.08 11.78 -8.56
CA SER A 439 -0.52 10.63 -9.24
C SER A 439 0.47 9.98 -10.21
N VAL A 440 1.19 10.77 -11.00
CA VAL A 440 2.25 10.29 -11.93
C VAL A 440 3.29 9.46 -11.19
N LEU A 441 3.78 9.97 -10.06
CA LEU A 441 4.79 9.28 -9.25
C LEU A 441 4.24 7.98 -8.65
N ASP A 442 2.97 7.97 -8.22
CA ASP A 442 2.32 6.79 -7.66
C ASP A 442 2.22 5.65 -8.67
N TRP A 443 1.77 5.90 -9.90
CA TRP A 443 1.68 4.83 -10.91
C TRP A 443 3.05 4.44 -11.47
N ARG A 444 4.01 5.36 -11.59
CA ARG A 444 5.41 5.03 -11.93
C ARG A 444 6.03 4.10 -10.88
N LEU A 445 5.79 4.37 -9.59
CA LEU A 445 6.28 3.56 -8.48
C LEU A 445 5.64 2.16 -8.50
N GLU A 446 4.36 2.08 -8.82
CA GLU A 446 3.62 0.82 -8.97
C GLU A 446 4.20 -0.02 -10.12
N LYS A 447 4.36 0.55 -11.32
CA LYS A 447 4.96 -0.14 -12.48
C LYS A 447 6.38 -0.61 -12.19
N LYS A 448 7.23 0.23 -11.60
CA LYS A 448 8.59 -0.18 -11.20
C LYS A 448 8.57 -1.28 -10.14
N SER A 449 7.62 -1.27 -9.21
CA SER A 449 7.48 -2.33 -8.21
C SER A 449 7.04 -3.67 -8.83
N GLN A 450 6.16 -3.63 -9.83
CA GLN A 450 5.77 -4.82 -10.60
C GLN A 450 6.96 -5.38 -11.38
N LEU A 451 7.73 -4.54 -12.07
CA LEU A 451 8.96 -4.96 -12.79
C LEU A 451 10.00 -5.57 -11.85
N VAL A 452 10.25 -4.97 -10.69
CA VAL A 452 11.15 -5.55 -9.67
C VAL A 452 10.65 -6.92 -9.21
N SER A 453 9.34 -7.09 -9.03
CA SER A 453 8.75 -8.38 -8.63
C SER A 453 8.91 -9.42 -9.73
N ALA A 454 8.65 -9.06 -10.99
CA ALA A 454 8.79 -9.94 -12.14
C ALA A 454 10.25 -10.39 -12.31
N VAL A 455 11.21 -9.47 -12.29
CA VAL A 455 12.65 -9.80 -12.38
C VAL A 455 13.07 -10.71 -11.22
N LYS A 456 12.60 -10.45 -9.99
CA LYS A 456 12.88 -11.34 -8.84
C LYS A 456 12.29 -12.74 -8.99
N GLN A 457 11.11 -12.87 -9.60
CA GLN A 457 10.52 -14.18 -9.86
C GLN A 457 11.35 -14.93 -10.90
N VAL A 458 11.76 -14.27 -11.99
CA VAL A 458 12.61 -14.86 -13.02
C VAL A 458 13.95 -15.33 -12.45
N VAL A 459 14.60 -14.51 -11.61
CA VAL A 459 15.86 -14.86 -10.90
C VAL A 459 15.70 -16.04 -9.94
N ARG A 460 14.50 -16.26 -9.39
CA ARG A 460 14.22 -17.40 -8.49
C ARG A 460 13.91 -18.69 -9.27
N SER A 461 13.36 -18.58 -10.47
CA SER A 461 12.98 -19.71 -11.31
C SER A 461 14.12 -20.21 -12.22
N SER A 462 15.23 -19.49 -12.33
CA SER A 462 16.34 -19.86 -13.21
C SER A 462 17.32 -20.84 -12.54
N THR A 463 17.04 -22.13 -12.63
CA THR A 463 18.01 -23.20 -12.39
C THR A 463 18.73 -23.54 -13.70
N GLY A 464 19.93 -22.97 -13.91
CA GLY A 464 20.80 -23.31 -15.05
C GLY A 464 21.28 -22.16 -15.95
N GLN A 465 21.16 -20.91 -15.53
CA GLN A 465 21.67 -19.76 -16.30
C GLN A 465 23.19 -19.61 -16.20
N THR A 466 23.81 -19.12 -17.27
CA THR A 466 25.25 -18.82 -17.29
C THR A 466 25.58 -17.65 -16.33
N ASP A 467 26.82 -17.57 -15.87
CA ASP A 467 27.29 -16.47 -15.01
C ASP A 467 27.06 -15.07 -15.62
N ALA A 468 27.03 -14.98 -16.96
CA ALA A 468 26.76 -13.74 -17.69
C ALA A 468 25.29 -13.30 -17.60
N ASP A 469 24.34 -14.24 -17.74
CA ASP A 469 22.91 -13.97 -17.66
C ASP A 469 22.48 -13.58 -16.24
N ALA A 470 23.03 -14.29 -15.24
CA ALA A 470 22.81 -13.96 -13.84
C ALA A 470 23.31 -12.54 -13.52
N LYS A 471 24.51 -12.18 -14.00
CA LYS A 471 25.08 -10.83 -13.82
C LYS A 471 24.23 -9.75 -14.47
N ALA A 472 23.71 -9.99 -15.67
CA ALA A 472 22.80 -9.07 -16.35
C ALA A 472 21.48 -8.87 -15.57
N MET A 473 20.89 -9.95 -15.04
CA MET A 473 19.67 -9.87 -14.22
C MET A 473 19.89 -9.13 -12.91
N TYR A 474 21.03 -9.35 -12.23
CA TYR A 474 21.37 -8.59 -11.02
C TYR A 474 21.61 -7.11 -11.30
N GLN A 475 22.23 -6.77 -12.43
CA GLN A 475 22.42 -5.40 -12.85
C GLN A 475 21.07 -4.72 -13.13
N GLN A 476 20.19 -5.38 -13.87
CA GLN A 476 18.83 -4.89 -14.16
C GLN A 476 18.02 -4.70 -12.87
N LEU A 477 18.10 -5.65 -11.93
CA LEU A 477 17.42 -5.54 -10.63
C LEU A 477 17.94 -4.35 -9.80
N ASN A 478 19.26 -4.10 -9.84
CA ASN A 478 19.88 -2.97 -9.15
C ASN A 478 19.43 -1.63 -9.77
N GLU A 479 19.46 -1.51 -11.10
CA GLU A 479 18.99 -0.32 -11.82
C GLU A 479 17.51 -0.02 -11.53
N LEU A 480 16.65 -1.03 -11.55
CA LEU A 480 15.24 -0.89 -11.20
C LEU A 480 15.04 -0.49 -9.73
N SER A 481 15.86 -1.00 -8.82
CA SER A 481 15.81 -0.66 -7.40
C SER A 481 16.25 0.78 -7.14
N ILE A 482 17.28 1.26 -7.85
CA ILE A 482 17.72 2.67 -7.81
C ILE A 482 16.65 3.59 -8.38
N ALA A 483 16.07 3.24 -9.54
CA ALA A 483 15.00 4.01 -10.16
C ALA A 483 13.77 4.10 -9.23
N LYS A 484 13.38 3.00 -8.60
CA LYS A 484 12.30 2.96 -7.60
C LYS A 484 12.58 3.89 -6.41
N LEU A 485 13.80 3.88 -5.89
CA LEU A 485 14.20 4.76 -4.78
C LEU A 485 14.15 6.24 -5.17
N ARG A 486 14.56 6.59 -6.40
CA ARG A 486 14.45 7.97 -6.93
C ARG A 486 13.01 8.45 -6.95
N ILE A 487 12.09 7.64 -7.47
CA ILE A 487 10.65 7.98 -7.51
C ILE A 487 10.09 8.15 -6.09
N HIS A 488 10.47 7.29 -5.14
CA HIS A 488 10.01 7.42 -3.74
C HIS A 488 10.48 8.75 -3.11
N LYS A 489 11.74 9.13 -3.31
CA LYS A 489 12.27 10.42 -2.82
C LYS A 489 11.55 11.61 -3.46
N ALA A 490 11.31 11.56 -4.78
CA ALA A 490 10.58 12.59 -5.50
C ALA A 490 9.14 12.75 -4.98
N ARG A 491 8.46 11.62 -4.72
CA ARG A 491 7.12 11.58 -4.14
C ARG A 491 7.06 12.20 -2.74
N ASP A 492 8.02 11.86 -1.87
CA ASP A 492 8.10 12.42 -0.52
C ASP A 492 8.36 13.94 -0.56
N ALA A 493 9.24 14.39 -1.45
CA ALA A 493 9.54 15.81 -1.66
C ALA A 493 8.32 16.59 -2.18
N MET A 494 7.57 16.02 -3.12
CA MET A 494 6.34 16.60 -3.65
C MET A 494 5.26 16.67 -2.56
N SER A 495 5.05 15.60 -1.78
CA SER A 495 4.09 15.56 -0.67
C SER A 495 4.42 16.57 0.44
N ALA A 496 5.70 16.76 0.76
CA ALA A 496 6.13 17.75 1.75
C ALA A 496 5.92 19.18 1.23
N SER A 497 6.19 19.43 -0.06
CA SER A 497 5.99 20.74 -0.69
C SER A 497 4.50 21.11 -0.79
N SER A 498 3.64 20.15 -1.12
CA SER A 498 2.18 20.35 -1.14
C SER A 498 1.63 20.62 0.26
N ARG A 499 2.15 19.98 1.32
CA ARG A 499 1.76 20.24 2.71
C ARG A 499 2.13 21.66 3.16
N ARG A 500 3.36 22.10 2.90
CA ARG A 500 3.80 23.48 3.23
C ARG A 500 2.95 24.53 2.52
N ARG A 501 2.64 24.34 1.23
CA ARG A 501 1.75 25.26 0.49
C ARG A 501 0.32 25.30 1.04
N MET A 502 -0.22 24.16 1.48
CA MET A 502 -1.52 24.14 2.16
C MET A 502 -1.48 24.88 3.49
N GLU A 503 -0.40 24.71 4.27
CA GLU A 503 -0.20 25.44 5.53
C GLU A 503 -0.05 26.96 5.29
N ASP A 504 0.68 27.39 4.27
CA ASP A 504 0.84 28.81 3.91
C ASP A 504 -0.48 29.43 3.41
N THR A 505 -1.26 28.68 2.64
CA THR A 505 -2.60 29.10 2.16
C THR A 505 -3.61 29.25 3.31
N VAL A 506 -3.60 28.31 4.25
CA VAL A 506 -4.49 28.34 5.43
C VAL A 506 -4.09 29.45 6.41
N ASN A 507 -2.79 29.79 6.46
CA ASN A 507 -2.26 30.85 7.32
C ASN A 507 -2.31 32.26 6.69
N GLY A 508 -2.93 32.41 5.51
CA GLY A 508 -3.11 33.71 4.86
C GLY A 508 -1.79 34.40 4.46
N ARG A 509 -0.71 33.64 4.26
CA ARG A 509 0.57 34.16 3.80
C ARG A 509 0.67 33.95 2.29
N PHE A 510 0.27 34.97 1.53
CA PHE A 510 0.63 35.12 0.12
C PHE A 510 1.21 36.50 -0.12
#